data_AF-A0A2D7SQ58-F1
#
_entry.id   AF-A0A2D7SQ58-F1
#
_cell.length_a   1.000
_cell.length_b   1.000
_cell.length_c   1.000
_cell.angle_alpha   90.00
_cell.angle_beta   90.00
_cell.angle_gamma   90.00
#
_symmetry.space_group_name_H-M   'P 1'
#
loop_
_entity.id
_entity.type
_entity.pdbx_description
1 polymer ?
#
loop_
_entity_poly.entity_id
_entity_poly.type
_entity_poly.pdbx_seq_one_letter_code
_entity_poly.pdbx_strand_id
1 'polypeptide(L)'
;MKKNKLLSYFLLLSFVTFYISCSQDEECAECHVVSMHDGVEYELLDLGEHCEDALHDLEDGGYMLQETYYLDTDGDSLPSPATPESTNIEVHCIM
;
A
#
# COMPACT_ATOMS: atom_id res chain seq x y z
N MET A 1 11.81 -61.95 0.34
CA MET A 1 12.47 -60.83 1.07
C MET A 1 11.53 -59.62 0.94
N LYS A 2 10.70 -59.33 1.94
CA LYS A 2 10.93 -58.37 3.05
C LYS A 2 11.12 -56.91 2.59
N LYS A 3 10.08 -56.10 2.88
CA LYS A 3 10.11 -54.71 3.40
C LYS A 3 10.61 -53.63 2.43
N ASN A 4 10.15 -52.39 2.40
CA ASN A 4 9.09 -51.64 3.09
C ASN A 4 9.16 -50.21 2.50
N LYS A 5 8.00 -49.56 2.39
CA LYS A 5 7.77 -48.13 2.65
C LYS A 5 8.49 -47.14 1.73
N LEU A 6 7.78 -46.53 0.78
CA LEU A 6 6.98 -45.31 1.04
C LEU A 6 7.85 -44.25 1.75
N LEU A 7 8.79 -43.68 1.01
CA LEU A 7 9.72 -42.67 1.51
C LEU A 7 10.05 -41.65 0.41
N SER A 8 9.10 -40.76 0.17
CA SER A 8 9.42 -39.35 -0.06
C SER A 8 8.20 -38.56 0.39
N TYR A 9 8.01 -38.61 1.71
CA TYR A 9 7.04 -37.82 2.45
C TYR A 9 7.57 -36.39 2.46
N PHE A 10 6.70 -35.44 2.10
CA PHE A 10 6.69 -34.07 2.61
C PHE A 10 8.02 -33.31 2.56
N LEU A 11 8.25 -32.59 1.47
CA LEU A 11 9.03 -31.36 1.52
C LEU A 11 8.15 -30.23 0.99
N LEU A 12 7.48 -29.58 1.95
CA LEU A 12 7.14 -28.14 1.98
C LEU A 12 6.28 -27.68 0.79
N LEU A 13 4.96 -27.81 0.80
CA LEU A 13 4.04 -26.97 1.58
C LEU A 13 4.63 -25.64 2.10
N SER A 14 5.32 -24.87 1.25
CA SER A 14 5.37 -23.43 1.44
C SER A 14 4.01 -22.88 1.01
N PHE A 15 3.14 -22.74 2.00
CA PHE A 15 2.09 -21.73 2.02
C PHE A 15 2.71 -20.39 1.60
N VAL A 16 2.58 -20.03 0.32
CA VAL A 16 2.54 -18.63 -0.07
C VAL A 16 1.06 -18.26 -0.03
N THR A 17 0.55 -18.07 1.19
CA THR A 17 -0.62 -17.21 1.40
C THR A 17 -0.12 -15.79 1.36
N PHE A 18 0.14 -15.30 0.15
CA PHE A 18 -0.09 -13.88 -0.12
C PHE A 18 -1.59 -13.74 -0.39
N TYR A 19 -2.21 -12.69 0.14
CA TYR A 19 -3.64 -12.37 0.06
C TYR A 19 -4.55 -13.17 1.01
N ILE A 20 -4.33 -13.02 2.31
CA ILE A 20 -5.46 -12.73 3.20
C ILE A 20 -5.36 -11.23 3.48
N SER A 21 -5.74 -10.41 2.50
CA SER A 21 -6.34 -9.12 2.83
C SER A 21 -7.83 -9.41 3.09
N CYS A 22 -8.40 -8.69 4.03
CA CYS A 22 -9.49 -9.16 4.88
C CYS A 22 -10.85 -9.30 4.17
N SER A 23 -11.79 -9.91 4.90
CA SER A 23 -13.11 -10.38 4.51
C SER A 23 -13.98 -9.39 3.71
N GLN A 24 -14.81 -9.96 2.83
CA GLN A 24 -15.86 -9.35 1.98
C GLN A 24 -16.95 -8.51 2.71
N ASP A 25 -16.76 -8.15 3.98
CA ASP A 25 -17.76 -7.48 4.83
C ASP A 25 -17.19 -6.26 5.59
N GLU A 26 -15.91 -5.91 5.41
CA GLU A 26 -15.24 -4.79 6.11
C GLU A 26 -14.84 -3.71 5.07
N GLU A 27 -15.13 -2.43 5.32
CA GLU A 27 -14.75 -1.30 4.45
C GLU A 27 -13.23 -1.06 4.54
N CYS A 28 -12.47 -1.86 3.79
CA CYS A 28 -11.01 -1.76 3.66
C CYS A 28 -10.63 -1.11 2.33
N ALA A 29 -9.61 -0.25 2.33
CA ALA A 29 -9.09 0.40 1.13
C ALA A 29 -7.56 0.50 1.17
N GLU A 30 -6.93 0.39 0.00
CA GLU A 30 -5.50 0.66 -0.21
C GLU A 30 -5.28 2.16 -0.34
N CYS A 31 -4.43 2.74 0.51
CA CYS A 31 -4.25 4.18 0.62
C CYS A 31 -2.88 4.64 0.12
N HIS A 32 -2.88 5.74 -0.64
CA HIS A 32 -1.69 6.35 -1.21
C HIS A 32 -1.64 7.84 -0.91
N VAL A 33 -0.46 8.36 -0.64
CA VAL A 33 -0.21 9.80 -0.61
C VAL A 33 0.13 10.24 -2.01
N VAL A 34 -0.63 11.20 -2.55
CA VAL A 34 -0.42 11.73 -3.89
C VAL A 34 -0.10 13.22 -3.86
N SER A 35 0.65 13.67 -4.86
CA SER A 35 0.86 15.08 -5.17
C SER A 35 0.13 15.43 -6.45
N MET A 36 -0.79 16.39 -6.39
CA MET A 36 -1.58 16.85 -7.53
C MET A 36 -0.86 17.99 -8.27
N HIS A 37 -0.57 17.81 -9.56
CA HIS A 37 -0.01 18.86 -10.41
C HIS A 37 -0.79 18.95 -11.72
N ASP A 38 -1.42 20.10 -11.98
CA ASP A 38 -2.20 20.36 -13.21
C ASP A 38 -3.26 19.27 -13.51
N GLY A 39 -3.82 18.65 -12.47
CA GLY A 39 -4.80 17.56 -12.58
C GLY A 39 -4.22 16.18 -12.88
N VAL A 40 -2.89 16.04 -12.79
CA VAL A 40 -2.18 14.77 -12.83
C VAL A 40 -1.75 14.39 -11.41
N GLU A 41 -2.04 13.16 -11.02
CA GLU A 41 -1.64 12.57 -9.74
C GLU A 41 -0.25 11.96 -9.87
N TYR A 42 0.59 12.21 -8.87
CA TYR A 42 1.90 11.60 -8.70
C TYR A 42 1.93 10.92 -7.34
N GLU A 43 2.06 9.59 -7.33
CA GLU A 43 2.09 8.82 -6.10
C GLU A 43 3.43 9.00 -5.37
N LEU A 44 3.39 9.37 -4.10
CA LEU A 44 4.59 9.63 -3.31
C LEU A 44 4.90 8.49 -2.33
N LEU A 45 3.87 7.93 -1.71
CA LEU A 45 3.98 6.95 -0.65
C LEU A 45 2.79 6.00 -0.70
N ASP A 46 3.10 4.71 -0.66
CA ASP A 46 2.13 3.64 -0.36
C ASP A 46 1.98 3.53 1.16
N LEU A 47 0.76 3.76 1.67
CA LEU A 47 0.41 3.60 3.08
C LEU A 47 -0.09 2.19 3.39
N GLY A 48 -0.47 1.41 2.37
CA GLY A 48 -1.02 0.08 2.45
C GLY A 48 -2.54 0.05 2.66
N GLU A 49 -3.06 -1.14 2.94
CA GLU A 49 -4.48 -1.39 3.20
C GLU A 49 -4.86 -1.00 4.64
N HIS A 50 -5.91 -0.17 4.76
CA HIS A 50 -6.51 0.24 6.03
C HIS A 50 -8.00 -0.05 6.02
N CYS A 51 -8.56 -0.39 7.20
CA CYS A 51 -9.98 -0.72 7.36
C CYS A 51 -10.59 0.09 8.50
N GLU A 52 -11.92 0.28 8.43
CA GLU A 52 -12.74 0.86 9.50
C GLU A 52 -12.17 2.21 10.02
N ASP A 53 -12.02 2.36 11.34
CA ASP A 53 -11.53 3.58 11.99
C ASP A 53 -10.17 4.04 11.45
N ALA A 54 -9.27 3.11 11.10
CA ALA A 54 -7.95 3.47 10.57
C ALA A 54 -8.03 4.05 9.15
N LEU A 55 -9.01 3.60 8.36
CA LEU A 55 -9.31 4.18 7.05
C LEU A 55 -9.90 5.59 7.23
N HIS A 56 -10.90 5.73 8.10
CA HIS A 56 -11.52 7.03 8.36
C HIS A 56 -10.55 8.07 8.94
N ASP A 57 -9.62 7.66 9.82
CA ASP A 57 -8.59 8.55 10.36
C ASP A 57 -7.67 9.11 9.25
N LEU A 58 -7.37 8.31 8.23
CA LEU A 58 -6.57 8.74 7.08
C LEU A 58 -7.36 9.68 6.17
N GLU A 59 -8.65 9.41 5.97
CA GLU A 59 -9.56 10.25 5.17
C GLU A 59 -9.84 11.61 5.83
N ASP A 60 -9.98 11.66 7.16
CA ASP A 60 -10.33 12.86 7.93
C ASP A 60 -9.13 13.75 8.30
N GLY A 61 -7.91 13.22 8.18
CA GLY A 61 -6.70 13.87 8.72
C GLY A 61 -5.47 13.77 7.83
N GLY A 62 -5.69 13.46 6.54
CA GLY A 62 -4.74 13.42 5.42
C GLY A 62 -3.27 13.57 5.79
N TYR A 63 -2.56 12.45 5.76
CA TYR A 63 -1.12 12.29 6.00
C TYR A 63 -0.28 13.56 5.71
N MET A 64 0.56 13.93 6.68
CA MET A 64 1.53 15.01 6.52
C MET A 64 2.89 14.45 6.09
N LEU A 65 3.44 14.97 5.00
CA LEU A 65 4.81 14.64 4.60
C LEU A 65 5.81 15.07 5.69
N GLN A 66 6.75 14.19 6.01
CA GLN A 66 7.83 14.49 6.96
C GLN A 66 9.09 15.03 6.28
N GLU A 67 9.23 14.79 4.97
CA GLU A 67 10.39 15.16 4.18
C GLU A 67 10.00 15.66 2.78
N THR A 68 10.98 16.10 2.01
CA THR A 68 10.77 16.55 0.63
C THR A 68 10.97 15.40 -0.35
N TYR A 69 9.98 15.16 -1.20
CA TYR A 69 10.02 14.21 -2.30
C TYR A 69 10.29 14.94 -3.61
N TYR A 70 11.18 14.37 -4.42
CA TYR A 70 11.53 14.86 -5.76
C TYR A 70 11.08 13.91 -6.86
N LEU A 71 10.86 12.66 -6.50
CA LEU A 71 10.44 11.57 -7.37
C LEU A 71 9.14 10.97 -6.83
N ASP A 72 8.34 10.39 -7.70
CA ASP A 72 7.22 9.52 -7.34
C ASP A 72 7.70 8.09 -6.98
N THR A 73 6.77 7.21 -6.66
CA THR A 73 7.02 5.79 -6.31
C THR A 73 7.57 4.98 -7.48
N ASP A 74 7.30 5.38 -8.72
CA ASP A 74 7.87 4.78 -9.94
C ASP A 74 9.29 5.29 -10.25
N GLY A 75 9.74 6.34 -9.57
CA GLY A 75 11.05 6.96 -9.72
C GLY A 75 11.11 8.05 -10.79
N ASP A 76 9.97 8.48 -11.30
CA ASP A 76 9.85 9.60 -12.23
C ASP A 76 9.90 10.93 -11.47
N SER A 77 10.44 11.97 -12.12
CA SER A 77 10.59 13.28 -11.49
C SER A 77 9.26 14.03 -11.39
N LEU A 78 8.99 14.57 -10.21
CA LEU A 78 7.83 15.43 -9.99
C LEU A 78 7.99 16.76 -10.75
N PRO A 79 6.89 17.37 -11.24
CA PRO A 79 6.91 18.70 -11.83
C PRO A 79 7.48 19.78 -10.90
N SER A 80 7.26 19.62 -9.59
CA SER A 80 7.91 20.38 -8.53
C SER A 80 8.05 19.51 -7.29
N PRO A 81 9.04 19.73 -6.41
CA PRO A 81 9.20 18.92 -5.21
C PRO A 81 7.97 19.01 -4.29
N ALA A 82 7.51 17.87 -3.80
CA ALA A 82 6.49 17.79 -2.76
C ALA A 82 7.17 17.98 -1.39
N THR A 83 6.76 19.00 -0.65
CA THR A 83 7.34 19.38 0.65
C THR A 83 6.30 19.26 1.77
N PRO A 84 6.69 19.26 3.05
CA PRO A 84 5.74 19.30 4.16
C PRO A 84 4.76 20.49 4.14
N GLU A 85 5.12 21.57 3.44
CA GLU A 85 4.29 22.78 3.28
C GLU A 85 3.49 22.78 1.97
N SER A 86 3.60 21.72 1.16
CA SER A 86 2.90 21.62 -0.12
C SER A 86 1.40 21.49 0.10
N THR A 87 0.63 22.38 -0.52
CA THR A 87 -0.84 22.41 -0.41
C THR A 87 -1.54 21.50 -1.41
N ASN A 88 -0.79 20.76 -2.20
CA ASN A 88 -1.28 19.89 -3.26
C ASN A 88 -1.09 18.40 -2.93
N ILE A 89 -0.96 18.09 -1.64
CA ILE A 89 -0.83 16.72 -1.12
C ILE A 89 -2.20 16.25 -0.66
N GLU A 90 -2.58 15.05 -1.07
CA GLU A 90 -3.83 14.40 -0.71
C GLU A 90 -3.58 12.93 -0.36
N VAL A 91 -4.45 12.32 0.44
CA VAL A 91 -4.50 10.88 0.65
C VAL A 91 -5.67 10.32 -0.13
N HIS A 92 -5.39 9.38 -1.03
CA HIS A 92 -6.40 8.71 -1.84
C HIS A 92 -6.45 7.24 -1.43
N CYS A 93 -7.60 6.80 -0.92
CA CYS A 93 -7.85 5.42 -0.53
C CYS A 93 -8.83 4.76 -1.53
N ILE A 94 -8.46 3.61 -2.09
CA ILE A 94 -9.22 2.89 -3.12
C ILE A 94 -9.64 1.52 -2.59
N MET A 95 -10.94 1.24 -2.62
CA MET A 95 -11.54 -0.07 -2.30
C MET A 95 -11.49 -1.05 -3.47
#